data_AF-A0AAD4ER72-F1
#
_entry.id   AF-A0AAD4ER72-F1
#
_cell.length_a   1.000
_cell.length_b   1.000
_cell.length_c   1.000
_cell.angle_alpha   90.00
_cell.angle_beta   90.00
_cell.angle_gamma   90.00
#
_symmetry.space_group_name_H-M   'P 1'
#
loop_
_entity.id
_entity.type
_entity.pdbx_description
1 polymer ?
#
loop_
_entity_poly.entity_id
_entity_poly.type
_entity_poly.pdbx_seq_one_letter_code
_entity_poly.pdbx_strand_id
1 'polypeptide(L)'
;MATYTEEQIARYLEHIGYREDVRQQVASDPLGCLTALQKHHMARVPFESLSLHYSSHRLLSLHPEALFAKVVYRGRGGYCMEVNTFFAAVLRSLGFTLISTGGRVKKPHGYTGWDHMVNLVAIDGKRYLVDVGFGSFGPTHPLPLEDGHEFVGVAPTRGRLQYRNLEQHTDPNQRVWLYSVQDVDKAPWRDMYHFGEMEFMPGDFEVMNLTTMSAPRSFFVQSVMCMWTLYDEKKETPTGLLILHRGYVKRRIGAESEFIEKFEDEEQRVKALEKYFGIVLTPEERNGIRGLAKIQVTPLASLHVDRHHIPSHARLPNSPATGGGGIGKPLLIYRAAFPSLGTTTTTTTAVAAADANAIERHLKRVGVVAPQWRYGMYATTHFHSTTHEVLCVSAGGARLLFGGRGTPGRWR
;
A
#
# COMPACT_ATOMS: atom_id res chain seq x y z
N MET A 1 10.98 -15.57 -21.97
CA MET A 1 10.95 -14.61 -20.82
C MET A 1 11.83 -13.42 -21.16
N ALA A 2 11.55 -12.25 -20.59
CA ALA A 2 12.25 -11.02 -20.97
C ALA A 2 13.73 -10.99 -20.53
N THR A 3 14.56 -10.42 -21.39
CA THR A 3 15.98 -10.09 -21.17
C THR A 3 16.24 -8.68 -21.70
N TYR A 4 17.35 -8.09 -21.26
CA TYR A 4 17.84 -6.77 -21.66
C TYR A 4 19.10 -6.93 -22.52
N THR A 5 19.38 -5.95 -23.39
CA THR A 5 20.61 -5.91 -24.20
C THR A 5 21.84 -5.61 -23.36
N GLU A 6 23.03 -5.80 -23.91
CA GLU A 6 24.30 -5.46 -23.21
C GLU A 6 24.36 -3.97 -22.86
N GLU A 7 23.87 -3.08 -23.72
CA GLU A 7 23.83 -1.63 -23.46
C GLU A 7 22.89 -1.31 -22.30
N GLN A 8 21.72 -1.97 -22.24
CA GLN A 8 20.78 -1.82 -21.15
C GLN A 8 21.39 -2.34 -19.83
N ILE A 9 22.08 -3.49 -19.86
CA ILE A 9 22.77 -4.01 -18.68
C ILE A 9 23.88 -3.07 -18.22
N ALA A 10 24.72 -2.57 -19.12
CA ALA A 10 25.75 -1.60 -18.77
C ALA A 10 25.17 -0.35 -18.10
N ARG A 11 24.08 0.21 -18.64
CA ARG A 11 23.38 1.36 -18.04
C ARG A 11 22.76 1.03 -16.69
N TYR A 12 22.23 -0.18 -16.52
CA TYR A 12 21.70 -0.61 -15.23
C TYR A 12 22.82 -0.72 -14.18
N LEU A 13 23.96 -1.33 -14.51
CA LEU A 13 25.10 -1.47 -13.60
C LEU A 13 25.66 -0.10 -13.19
N GLU A 14 25.78 0.83 -14.15
CA GLU A 14 26.11 2.23 -13.88
C GLU A 14 25.09 2.86 -12.92
N HIS A 15 23.79 2.68 -13.18
CA HIS A 15 22.72 3.23 -12.36
C HIS A 15 22.82 2.79 -10.89
N ILE A 16 23.07 1.50 -10.64
CA ILE A 16 23.23 0.92 -9.29
C ILE A 16 24.65 1.08 -8.70
N GLY A 17 25.56 1.69 -9.45
CA GLY A 17 26.94 1.92 -9.01
C GLY A 17 27.78 0.63 -8.90
N TYR A 18 27.45 -0.42 -9.65
CA TYR A 18 28.24 -1.64 -9.71
C TYR A 18 29.35 -1.50 -10.75
N ARG A 19 30.62 -1.57 -10.33
CA ARG A 19 31.79 -1.20 -11.15
C ARG A 19 32.67 -2.37 -11.59
N GLU A 20 32.42 -3.55 -11.07
CA GLU A 20 33.20 -4.74 -11.42
C GLU A 20 32.76 -5.32 -12.77
N ASP A 21 33.61 -6.18 -13.36
CA ASP A 21 33.23 -6.97 -14.53
C ASP A 21 32.20 -8.02 -14.11
N VAL A 22 30.92 -7.68 -14.29
CA VAL A 22 29.81 -8.55 -13.89
C VAL A 22 29.87 -9.92 -14.57
N ARG A 23 30.37 -10.01 -15.81
CA ARG A 23 30.38 -11.27 -16.57
C ARG A 23 31.46 -12.20 -16.03
N GLN A 24 32.63 -11.64 -15.73
CA GLN A 24 33.68 -12.37 -15.03
C GLN A 24 33.19 -12.85 -13.66
N GLN A 25 32.53 -11.97 -12.88
CA GLN A 25 32.05 -12.32 -11.54
C GLN A 25 30.97 -13.39 -11.55
N VAL A 26 30.02 -13.35 -12.50
CA VAL A 26 29.03 -14.43 -12.67
C VAL A 26 29.72 -15.78 -12.96
N ALA A 27 30.82 -15.77 -13.72
CA ALA A 27 31.54 -17.00 -14.06
C ALA A 27 32.42 -17.53 -12.91
N SER A 28 33.05 -16.66 -12.12
CA SER A 28 34.00 -17.06 -11.07
C SER A 28 33.39 -17.21 -9.68
N ASP A 29 32.44 -16.34 -9.32
CA ASP A 29 31.73 -16.35 -8.03
C ASP A 29 30.26 -15.91 -8.23
N PRO A 30 29.41 -16.78 -8.79
CA PRO A 30 28.03 -16.44 -9.09
C PRO A 30 27.23 -16.01 -7.85
N LEU A 31 27.48 -16.60 -6.68
CA LEU A 31 26.77 -16.26 -5.45
C LEU A 31 27.23 -14.92 -4.87
N GLY A 32 28.53 -14.64 -4.87
CA GLY A 32 29.08 -13.34 -4.49
C GLY A 32 28.57 -12.23 -5.40
N CYS A 33 28.58 -12.48 -6.73
CA CYS A 33 28.03 -11.55 -7.71
C CYS A 33 26.54 -11.28 -7.47
N LEU A 34 25.72 -12.33 -7.30
CA LEU A 34 24.29 -12.19 -7.01
C LEU A 34 24.03 -11.41 -5.72
N THR A 35 24.84 -11.67 -4.69
CA THR A 35 24.78 -10.95 -3.40
C THR A 35 25.08 -9.47 -3.56
N ALA A 36 26.13 -9.13 -4.30
CA ALA A 36 26.50 -7.74 -4.56
C ALA A 36 25.43 -7.03 -5.40
N LEU A 37 24.94 -7.66 -6.47
CA LEU A 37 23.87 -7.12 -7.30
C LEU A 37 22.59 -6.83 -6.51
N GLN A 38 22.17 -7.74 -5.62
CA GLN A 38 21.00 -7.53 -4.77
C GLN A 38 21.18 -6.33 -3.84
N LYS A 39 22.34 -6.22 -3.17
CA LYS A 39 22.65 -5.10 -2.28
C LYS A 39 22.66 -3.75 -3.02
N HIS A 40 23.38 -3.68 -4.14
CA HIS A 40 23.44 -2.46 -4.97
C HIS A 40 22.07 -2.06 -5.52
N HIS A 41 21.28 -3.04 -5.98
CA HIS A 41 19.91 -2.80 -6.42
C HIS A 41 19.07 -2.19 -5.30
N MET A 42 19.06 -2.81 -4.11
CA MET A 42 18.26 -2.33 -2.98
C MET A 42 18.72 -0.97 -2.46
N ALA A 43 20.01 -0.64 -2.56
CA ALA A 43 20.57 0.65 -2.17
C ALA A 43 20.16 1.79 -3.13
N ARG A 44 19.89 1.47 -4.41
CA ARG A 44 19.62 2.48 -5.44
C ARG A 44 18.16 2.56 -5.87
N VAL A 45 17.45 1.43 -5.89
CA VAL A 45 16.09 1.31 -6.43
C VAL A 45 15.10 1.31 -5.26
N PRO A 46 14.29 2.36 -5.09
CA PRO A 46 13.35 2.43 -3.97
C PRO A 46 12.20 1.43 -4.11
N PHE A 47 11.66 0.99 -2.98
CA PHE A 47 10.36 0.33 -2.98
C PHE A 47 9.26 1.38 -2.86
N GLU A 48 8.38 1.52 -3.85
CA GLU A 48 7.43 2.64 -3.90
C GLU A 48 6.13 2.33 -4.65
N SER A 49 5.06 3.06 -4.29
CA SER A 49 3.74 2.95 -4.93
C SER A 49 3.29 4.23 -5.63
N LEU A 50 4.19 5.19 -5.83
CA LEU A 50 3.87 6.55 -6.25
C LEU A 50 3.22 6.60 -7.63
N SER A 51 3.63 5.76 -8.58
CA SER A 51 2.98 5.70 -9.91
C SER A 51 1.49 5.35 -9.84
N LEU A 52 1.05 4.64 -8.79
CA LEU A 52 -0.38 4.37 -8.57
C LEU A 52 -1.16 5.63 -8.17
N HIS A 53 -0.50 6.57 -7.48
CA HIS A 53 -1.12 7.73 -6.87
C HIS A 53 -0.97 8.99 -7.71
N TYR A 54 0.21 9.18 -8.30
CA TYR A 54 0.64 10.35 -9.06
C TYR A 54 0.64 10.11 -10.58
N SER A 55 -0.02 9.06 -11.08
CA SER A 55 -0.32 8.91 -12.51
C SER A 55 -1.79 9.21 -12.80
N SER A 56 -2.06 9.82 -13.96
CA SER A 56 -3.41 10.00 -14.50
C SER A 56 -4.10 8.67 -14.81
N HIS A 57 -3.37 7.67 -15.29
CA HIS A 57 -3.91 6.35 -15.64
C HIS A 57 -3.91 5.35 -14.48
N ARG A 58 -3.06 5.53 -13.46
CA ARG A 58 -2.97 4.65 -12.25
C ARG A 58 -2.71 3.18 -12.55
N LEU A 59 -2.10 2.89 -13.69
CA LEU A 59 -1.72 1.55 -14.08
C LEU A 59 -0.21 1.40 -13.91
N LEU A 60 0.21 0.29 -13.33
CA LEU A 60 1.61 -0.10 -13.21
C LEU A 60 1.90 -1.16 -14.26
N SER A 61 2.89 -0.91 -15.11
CA SER A 61 3.24 -1.79 -16.21
C SER A 61 4.34 -2.75 -15.77
N LEU A 62 4.20 -4.03 -16.14
CA LEU A 62 5.26 -5.03 -16.00
C LEU A 62 6.02 -5.26 -17.33
N HIS A 63 5.77 -4.43 -18.35
CA HIS A 63 6.47 -4.54 -19.61
C HIS A 63 7.97 -4.23 -19.41
N PRO A 64 8.90 -5.06 -19.93
CA PRO A 64 10.34 -4.92 -19.66
C PRO A 64 10.91 -3.53 -19.97
N GLU A 65 10.56 -2.96 -21.12
CA GLU A 65 11.00 -1.60 -21.50
C GLU A 65 10.42 -0.51 -20.61
N ALA A 66 9.18 -0.67 -20.15
CA ALA A 66 8.55 0.31 -19.26
C ALA A 66 9.22 0.28 -17.87
N LEU A 67 9.51 -0.93 -17.37
CA LEU A 67 10.27 -1.12 -16.13
C LEU A 67 11.68 -0.56 -16.25
N PHE A 68 12.38 -0.82 -17.37
CA PHE A 68 13.72 -0.29 -17.59
C PHE A 68 13.74 1.24 -17.62
N ALA A 69 12.84 1.86 -18.38
CA ALA A 69 12.73 3.31 -18.42
C ALA A 69 12.39 3.90 -17.04
N LYS A 70 11.51 3.26 -16.28
CA LYS A 70 11.13 3.70 -14.94
C LYS A 70 12.31 3.60 -13.96
N VAL A 71 12.97 2.44 -13.91
CA VAL A 71 14.04 2.18 -12.92
C VAL A 71 15.31 2.93 -13.29
N VAL A 72 15.83 2.72 -14.50
CA VAL A 72 17.17 3.19 -14.89
C VAL A 72 17.15 4.64 -15.33
N TYR A 73 16.27 5.03 -16.26
CA TYR A 73 16.28 6.39 -16.82
C TYR A 73 15.65 7.43 -15.90
N ARG A 74 14.59 7.04 -15.17
CA ARG A 74 13.89 7.97 -14.27
C ARG A 74 14.36 7.88 -12.82
N GLY A 75 15.21 6.90 -12.47
CA GLY A 75 15.66 6.69 -11.10
C GLY A 75 14.53 6.41 -10.12
N ARG A 76 13.47 5.75 -10.60
CA ARG A 76 12.29 5.40 -9.82
C ARG A 76 12.33 3.92 -9.45
N GLY A 77 11.37 3.50 -8.65
CA GLY A 77 11.28 2.13 -8.19
C GLY A 77 9.93 1.52 -8.50
N GLY A 78 9.47 0.66 -7.61
CA GLY A 78 8.14 0.09 -7.68
C GLY A 78 7.85 -0.78 -6.48
N TYR A 79 6.65 -1.35 -6.43
CA TYR A 79 6.34 -2.38 -5.47
C TYR A 79 6.84 -3.75 -5.94
N CYS A 80 6.57 -4.80 -5.17
CA CYS A 80 7.11 -6.16 -5.37
C CYS A 80 7.04 -6.65 -6.82
N MET A 81 5.90 -6.52 -7.49
CA MET A 81 5.75 -7.00 -8.88
C MET A 81 6.72 -6.29 -9.84
N GLU A 82 6.86 -4.97 -9.76
CA GLU A 82 7.70 -4.21 -10.69
C GLU A 82 9.19 -4.49 -10.45
N VAL A 83 9.66 -4.37 -9.20
CA VAL A 83 11.10 -4.47 -8.90
C VAL A 83 11.60 -5.91 -8.98
N ASN A 84 10.81 -6.91 -8.54
CA ASN A 84 11.22 -8.32 -8.71
C ASN A 84 11.12 -8.77 -10.17
N THR A 85 10.16 -8.28 -10.97
CA THR A 85 10.11 -8.57 -12.42
C THR A 85 11.31 -7.97 -13.14
N PHE A 86 11.62 -6.70 -12.84
CA PHE A 86 12.77 -6.02 -13.42
C PHE A 86 14.08 -6.74 -13.06
N PHE A 87 14.28 -7.04 -11.77
CA PHE A 87 15.48 -7.72 -11.32
C PHE A 87 15.61 -9.14 -11.90
N ALA A 88 14.49 -9.87 -12.04
CA ALA A 88 14.49 -11.17 -12.72
C ALA A 88 14.98 -11.06 -14.17
N ALA A 89 14.54 -10.04 -14.92
CA ALA A 89 15.00 -9.81 -16.30
C ALA A 89 16.50 -9.46 -16.35
N VAL A 90 16.99 -8.63 -15.43
CA VAL A 90 18.43 -8.35 -15.28
C VAL A 90 19.21 -9.65 -15.05
N LEU A 91 18.80 -10.45 -14.06
CA LEU A 91 19.51 -11.69 -13.71
C LEU A 91 19.53 -12.70 -14.88
N ARG A 92 18.41 -12.87 -15.60
CA ARG A 92 18.39 -13.71 -16.82
C ARG A 92 19.35 -13.21 -17.88
N SER A 93 19.42 -11.89 -18.08
CA SER A 93 20.33 -11.27 -19.06
C SER A 93 21.80 -11.48 -18.68
N LEU A 94 22.09 -11.55 -17.38
CA LEU A 94 23.42 -11.85 -16.84
C LEU A 94 23.81 -13.33 -16.94
N GLY A 95 22.87 -14.21 -17.30
CA GLY A 95 23.11 -15.65 -17.46
C GLY A 95 22.68 -16.50 -16.26
N PHE A 96 22.07 -15.91 -15.22
CA PHE A 96 21.52 -16.68 -14.12
C PHE A 96 20.31 -17.49 -14.58
N THR A 97 20.22 -18.73 -14.11
CA THR A 97 19.02 -19.56 -14.24
C THR A 97 18.12 -19.30 -13.06
N LEU A 98 16.85 -18.92 -13.30
CA LEU A 98 15.89 -18.68 -12.23
C LEU A 98 14.45 -18.91 -12.67
N ILE A 99 13.60 -19.20 -11.69
CA ILE A 99 12.14 -19.12 -11.83
C ILE A 99 11.60 -17.97 -10.98
N SER A 100 10.47 -17.43 -11.40
CA SER A 100 9.71 -16.46 -10.61
C SER A 100 8.44 -17.14 -10.09
N THR A 101 8.03 -16.84 -8.86
CA THR A 101 6.87 -17.49 -8.22
C THR A 101 6.07 -16.49 -7.39
N GLY A 102 4.80 -16.83 -7.14
CA GLY A 102 3.93 -16.07 -6.25
C GLY A 102 4.18 -16.39 -4.78
N GLY A 103 3.93 -15.40 -3.94
CA GLY A 103 3.88 -15.51 -2.49
C GLY A 103 2.59 -14.92 -1.92
N ARG A 104 2.27 -15.34 -0.70
CA ARG A 104 1.14 -14.84 0.09
C ARG A 104 1.66 -14.16 1.35
N VAL A 105 1.37 -12.88 1.48
CA VAL A 105 1.78 -12.08 2.65
C VAL A 105 0.92 -12.41 3.87
N LYS A 106 1.56 -12.55 5.04
CA LYS A 106 0.86 -12.66 6.32
C LYS A 106 0.28 -11.29 6.70
N LYS A 107 -1.02 -11.27 6.97
CA LYS A 107 -1.75 -10.14 7.56
C LYS A 107 -2.33 -10.55 8.92
N PRO A 108 -2.83 -9.60 9.74
CA PRO A 108 -3.43 -9.92 11.04
C PRO A 108 -4.57 -10.96 10.98
N HIS A 109 -5.28 -11.03 9.86
CA HIS A 109 -6.42 -11.95 9.66
C HIS A 109 -6.06 -13.22 8.87
N GLY A 110 -4.77 -13.52 8.68
CA GLY A 110 -4.31 -14.69 7.92
C GLY A 110 -3.49 -14.32 6.69
N TYR A 111 -3.25 -15.31 5.82
CA TYR A 111 -2.53 -15.11 4.58
C TYR A 111 -3.43 -14.56 3.48
N THR A 112 -2.87 -13.72 2.63
CA THR A 112 -3.54 -13.12 1.46
C THR A 112 -3.71 -14.12 0.31
N GLY A 113 -4.31 -13.65 -0.79
CA GLY A 113 -4.14 -14.27 -2.11
C GLY A 113 -2.69 -14.17 -2.61
N TRP A 114 -2.43 -14.56 -3.85
CA TRP A 114 -1.15 -14.29 -4.50
C TRP A 114 -0.99 -12.77 -4.70
N ASP A 115 -0.17 -12.14 -3.87
CA ASP A 115 0.03 -10.67 -3.86
C ASP A 115 1.49 -10.26 -3.64
N HIS A 116 2.42 -11.21 -3.63
CA HIS A 116 3.85 -10.98 -3.60
C HIS A 116 4.54 -11.79 -4.69
N MET A 117 5.61 -11.26 -5.26
CA MET A 117 6.44 -11.96 -6.25
C MET A 117 7.82 -12.18 -5.65
N VAL A 118 8.40 -13.37 -5.83
CA VAL A 118 9.80 -13.65 -5.46
C VAL A 118 10.50 -14.40 -6.60
N ASN A 119 11.84 -14.36 -6.60
CA ASN A 119 12.66 -15.08 -7.57
C ASN A 119 13.45 -16.19 -6.88
N LEU A 120 13.55 -17.35 -7.50
CA LEU A 120 14.35 -18.49 -7.04
C LEU A 120 15.48 -18.73 -8.04
N VAL A 121 16.71 -18.36 -7.65
CA VAL A 121 17.90 -18.43 -8.51
C VAL A 121 18.65 -19.73 -8.25
N ALA A 122 19.01 -20.44 -9.31
CA ALA A 122 19.79 -21.68 -9.25
C ALA A 122 21.29 -21.39 -9.43
N ILE A 123 22.11 -21.84 -8.47
CA ILE A 123 23.57 -21.78 -8.50
C ILE A 123 24.10 -23.11 -7.95
N ASP A 124 24.96 -23.79 -8.70
CA ASP A 124 25.61 -25.06 -8.32
C ASP A 124 24.65 -26.13 -7.75
N GLY A 125 23.48 -26.27 -8.39
CA GLY A 125 22.45 -27.24 -7.98
C GLY A 125 21.63 -26.84 -6.75
N LYS A 126 21.94 -25.70 -6.11
CA LYS A 126 21.17 -25.11 -5.01
C LYS A 126 20.25 -23.99 -5.51
N ARG A 127 19.15 -23.76 -4.81
CA ARG A 127 18.23 -22.65 -5.06
C ARG A 127 18.33 -21.61 -3.96
N TYR A 128 18.26 -20.34 -4.35
CA TYR A 128 18.30 -19.20 -3.45
C TYR A 128 17.05 -18.33 -3.64
N LEU A 129 16.38 -17.98 -2.54
CA LEU A 129 15.37 -16.94 -2.52
C LEU A 129 16.04 -15.57 -2.72
N VAL A 130 15.63 -14.88 -3.78
CA VAL A 130 16.05 -13.52 -4.11
C VAL A 130 14.82 -12.65 -4.20
N ASP A 131 14.75 -11.66 -3.31
CA ASP A 131 13.61 -10.77 -3.18
C ASP A 131 14.08 -9.35 -2.88
N VAL A 132 14.03 -8.49 -3.89
CA VAL A 132 14.34 -7.05 -3.80
C VAL A 132 13.08 -6.21 -3.58
N GLY A 133 11.92 -6.86 -3.43
CA GLY A 133 10.61 -6.25 -3.56
C GLY A 133 9.70 -6.38 -2.35
N PHE A 134 10.12 -6.97 -1.23
CA PHE A 134 9.26 -7.02 -0.04
C PHE A 134 9.17 -5.68 0.71
N GLY A 135 10.19 -4.83 0.55
CA GLY A 135 10.30 -3.56 1.25
C GLY A 135 10.81 -3.72 2.68
N SER A 136 10.02 -3.32 3.69
CA SER A 136 10.47 -3.38 5.08
C SER A 136 10.61 -4.83 5.56
N PHE A 137 11.76 -5.16 6.15
CA PHE A 137 12.08 -6.51 6.62
C PHE A 137 12.20 -7.56 5.50
N GLY A 138 12.50 -7.15 4.26
CA GLY A 138 12.89 -8.07 3.21
C GLY A 138 14.30 -8.65 3.42
N PRO A 139 14.65 -9.76 2.75
CA PRO A 139 16.00 -10.29 2.77
C PRO A 139 16.97 -9.31 2.09
N THR A 140 18.18 -9.18 2.65
CA THR A 140 19.22 -8.24 2.16
C THR A 140 20.27 -8.92 1.27
N HIS A 141 20.15 -10.23 1.08
CA HIS A 141 21.04 -11.08 0.31
C HIS A 141 20.29 -12.37 -0.11
N PRO A 142 20.82 -13.14 -1.06
CA PRO A 142 20.22 -14.41 -1.48
C PRO A 142 20.19 -15.39 -0.32
N LEU A 143 19.03 -15.98 -0.05
CA LEU A 143 18.87 -16.95 1.04
C LEU A 143 18.79 -18.37 0.47
N PRO A 144 19.66 -19.29 0.88
CA PRO A 144 19.56 -20.68 0.41
C PRO A 144 18.20 -21.26 0.83
N LEU A 145 17.56 -22.00 -0.08
CA LEU A 145 16.35 -22.77 0.22
C LEU A 145 16.73 -24.02 1.04
N GLU A 146 17.12 -23.80 2.28
CA GLU A 146 17.49 -24.81 3.28
C GLU A 146 16.54 -24.69 4.47
N ASP A 147 15.93 -25.80 4.88
CA ASP A 147 14.94 -25.80 5.97
C ASP A 147 15.58 -25.41 7.30
N GLY A 148 15.04 -24.39 7.97
CA GLY A 148 15.57 -23.86 9.22
C GLY A 148 16.73 -22.90 9.04
N HIS A 149 17.04 -22.47 7.82
CA HIS A 149 18.10 -21.48 7.59
C HIS A 149 17.78 -20.16 8.31
N GLU A 150 18.65 -19.74 9.21
CA GLU A 150 18.58 -18.46 9.91
C GLU A 150 19.70 -17.52 9.45
N PHE A 151 19.37 -16.23 9.36
CA PHE A 151 20.30 -15.21 8.91
C PHE A 151 20.06 -13.90 9.67
N VAL A 152 21.02 -12.98 9.57
CA VAL A 152 20.88 -11.61 10.07
C VAL A 152 20.53 -10.71 8.88
N GLY A 153 19.37 -10.04 8.96
CA GLY A 153 18.97 -9.05 7.98
C GLY A 153 19.63 -7.70 8.28
N VAL A 154 18.85 -6.62 8.21
CA VAL A 154 19.30 -5.34 8.77
C VAL A 154 19.30 -5.49 10.30
N ALA A 155 20.51 -5.61 10.87
CA ALA A 155 20.69 -5.80 12.31
C ALA A 155 19.86 -4.77 13.10
N PRO A 156 19.20 -5.15 14.21
CA PRO A 156 19.27 -6.45 14.89
C PRO A 156 18.26 -7.50 14.35
N THR A 157 17.57 -7.22 13.23
CA THR A 157 16.55 -8.12 12.70
C THR A 157 17.19 -9.45 12.31
N ARG A 158 16.65 -10.55 12.84
CA ARG A 158 16.95 -11.91 12.38
C ARG A 158 15.85 -12.38 11.45
N GLY A 159 16.21 -13.21 10.49
CA GLY A 159 15.26 -13.87 9.61
C GLY A 159 15.45 -15.37 9.61
N ARG A 160 14.39 -16.08 9.21
CA ARG A 160 14.39 -17.53 9.10
C ARG A 160 13.56 -17.97 7.91
N LEU A 161 14.07 -18.98 7.21
CA LEU A 161 13.36 -19.68 6.15
C LEU A 161 13.08 -21.12 6.61
N GLN A 162 11.82 -21.55 6.53
CA GLN A 162 11.41 -22.91 6.90
C GLN A 162 10.58 -23.52 5.79
N TYR A 163 10.79 -24.79 5.50
CA TYR A 163 9.93 -25.55 4.60
C TYR A 163 8.93 -26.30 5.46
N ARG A 164 7.66 -25.89 5.54
CA ARG A 164 6.71 -26.55 6.46
C ARG A 164 5.28 -26.50 5.97
N ASN A 165 4.47 -27.38 6.57
CA ASN A 165 3.03 -27.29 6.47
C ASN A 165 2.51 -26.08 7.26
N LEU A 166 1.42 -25.47 6.80
CA LEU A 166 0.73 -24.37 7.47
C LEU A 166 -0.59 -24.88 8.03
N GLU A 167 -1.04 -24.32 9.14
CA GLU A 167 -2.30 -24.68 9.81
C GLU A 167 -3.53 -24.64 8.86
N GLN A 168 -3.50 -23.79 7.84
CA GLN A 168 -4.58 -23.68 6.86
C GLN A 168 -4.58 -24.77 5.77
N HIS A 169 -3.52 -25.59 5.67
CA HIS A 169 -3.47 -26.66 4.68
C HIS A 169 -4.32 -27.86 5.12
N THR A 170 -5.17 -28.33 4.21
CA THR A 170 -5.97 -29.56 4.43
C THR A 170 -5.18 -30.83 4.15
N ASP A 171 -4.19 -30.78 3.24
CA ASP A 171 -3.23 -31.86 3.03
C ASP A 171 -2.07 -31.72 4.02
N PRO A 172 -1.84 -32.70 4.91
CA PRO A 172 -0.74 -32.66 5.88
C PRO A 172 0.65 -32.71 5.23
N ASN A 173 0.75 -33.18 3.98
CA ASN A 173 2.02 -33.27 3.25
C ASN A 173 2.33 -32.02 2.43
N GLN A 174 1.36 -31.11 2.25
CA GLN A 174 1.61 -29.85 1.56
C GLN A 174 2.59 -28.99 2.36
N ARG A 175 3.77 -28.76 1.79
CA ARG A 175 4.77 -27.84 2.35
C ARG A 175 4.91 -26.61 1.48
N VAL A 176 5.31 -25.51 2.13
CA VAL A 176 5.65 -24.23 1.51
C VAL A 176 6.87 -23.65 2.20
N TRP A 177 7.59 -22.79 1.50
CA TRP A 177 8.66 -22.00 2.10
C TRP A 177 8.05 -20.82 2.84
N LEU A 178 8.32 -20.71 4.14
CA LEU A 178 7.85 -19.65 5.01
C LEU A 178 9.02 -18.75 5.42
N TYR A 179 8.93 -17.48 5.05
CA TYR A 179 9.85 -16.42 5.45
C TYR A 179 9.31 -15.73 6.70
N SER A 180 10.10 -15.72 7.78
CA SER A 180 9.75 -15.13 9.07
C SER A 180 10.86 -14.23 9.58
N VAL A 181 10.51 -13.24 10.41
CA VAL A 181 11.47 -12.31 11.01
C VAL A 181 11.27 -12.18 12.51
N GLN A 182 12.35 -11.80 13.20
CA GLN A 182 12.37 -11.45 14.61
C GLN A 182 13.10 -10.10 14.72
N ASP A 183 12.35 -9.04 15.04
CA ASP A 183 12.84 -7.65 14.97
C ASP A 183 13.76 -7.28 16.15
N VAL A 184 13.56 -7.93 17.30
CA VAL A 184 14.30 -7.71 18.55
C VAL A 184 14.64 -9.08 19.13
N ASP A 185 15.80 -9.20 19.78
CA ASP A 185 16.22 -10.46 20.39
C ASP A 185 15.12 -11.04 21.30
N LYS A 186 14.87 -12.35 21.16
CA LYS A 186 13.86 -13.13 21.89
C LYS A 186 12.39 -12.73 21.67
N ALA A 187 12.09 -11.78 20.77
CA ALA A 187 10.69 -11.53 20.38
C ALA A 187 10.11 -12.76 19.63
N PRO A 188 8.79 -12.99 19.65
CA PRO A 188 8.20 -14.06 18.85
C PRO A 188 8.52 -13.89 17.35
N TRP A 189 8.81 -15.00 16.67
CA TRP A 189 8.94 -15.00 15.21
C TRP A 189 7.62 -14.54 14.58
N ARG A 190 7.71 -13.60 13.65
CA ARG A 190 6.59 -13.11 12.87
C ARG A 190 6.69 -13.64 11.45
N ASP A 191 5.72 -14.46 11.07
CA ASP A 191 5.52 -14.86 9.68
C ASP A 191 5.32 -13.60 8.82
N MET A 192 6.06 -13.49 7.72
CA MET A 192 5.98 -12.36 6.80
C MET A 192 5.29 -12.75 5.50
N TYR A 193 5.72 -13.83 4.87
CA TYR A 193 5.06 -14.41 3.69
C TYR A 193 5.48 -15.87 3.49
N HIS A 194 4.69 -16.61 2.72
CA HIS A 194 5.09 -17.93 2.22
C HIS A 194 4.96 -18.01 0.70
N PHE A 195 5.70 -18.93 0.08
CA PHE A 195 5.72 -19.14 -1.37
C PHE A 195 5.94 -20.63 -1.71
N GLY A 196 5.61 -21.00 -2.95
CA GLY A 196 5.88 -22.32 -3.51
C GLY A 196 6.97 -22.27 -4.58
N GLU A 197 7.37 -23.44 -5.09
CA GLU A 197 8.40 -23.55 -6.13
C GLU A 197 7.82 -23.73 -7.54
N MET A 198 6.51 -23.56 -7.70
CA MET A 198 5.85 -23.55 -9.01
C MET A 198 6.22 -22.28 -9.76
N GLU A 199 6.77 -22.43 -10.96
CA GLU A 199 7.08 -21.29 -11.82
C GLU A 199 5.79 -20.60 -12.30
N PHE A 200 5.73 -19.29 -12.09
CA PHE A 200 4.67 -18.43 -12.58
C PHE A 200 5.11 -17.79 -13.89
N MET A 201 4.17 -17.69 -14.83
CA MET A 201 4.36 -17.07 -16.12
C MET A 201 4.03 -15.57 -16.05
N PRO A 202 4.45 -14.75 -17.05
CA PRO A 202 4.14 -13.32 -17.06
C PRO A 202 2.64 -13.00 -16.87
N GLY A 203 1.75 -13.81 -17.45
CA GLY A 203 0.29 -13.64 -17.29
C GLY A 203 -0.20 -13.80 -15.85
N ASP A 204 0.44 -14.65 -15.04
CA ASP A 204 0.11 -14.78 -13.62
C ASP A 204 0.42 -13.49 -12.87
N PHE A 205 1.58 -12.88 -13.17
CA PHE A 205 1.99 -11.61 -12.58
C PHE A 205 1.11 -10.45 -13.05
N GLU A 206 0.61 -10.45 -14.29
CA GLU A 206 -0.37 -9.46 -14.75
C GLU A 206 -1.67 -9.50 -13.93
N VAL A 207 -2.19 -10.70 -13.63
CA VAL A 207 -3.40 -10.87 -12.79
C VAL A 207 -3.14 -10.43 -11.35
N MET A 208 -2.00 -10.82 -10.78
CA MET A 208 -1.58 -10.40 -9.43
C MET A 208 -1.40 -8.88 -9.34
N ASN A 209 -0.75 -8.28 -10.35
CA ASN A 209 -0.51 -6.85 -10.47
C ASN A 209 -1.84 -6.08 -10.58
N LEU A 210 -2.77 -6.54 -11.42
CA LEU A 210 -4.09 -5.93 -11.57
C LEU A 210 -4.84 -5.85 -10.23
N THR A 211 -4.90 -6.95 -9.49
CA THR A 211 -5.55 -6.96 -8.18
C THR A 211 -4.85 -6.01 -7.21
N THR A 212 -3.51 -6.02 -7.19
CA THR A 212 -2.74 -5.18 -6.28
C THR A 212 -2.89 -3.68 -6.58
N MET A 213 -2.97 -3.29 -7.85
CA MET A 213 -3.10 -1.88 -8.24
C MET A 213 -4.53 -1.36 -8.28
N SER A 214 -5.55 -2.21 -8.38
CA SER A 214 -6.94 -1.76 -8.59
C SER A 214 -7.90 -2.11 -7.45
N ALA A 215 -7.61 -3.13 -6.64
CA ALA A 215 -8.53 -3.53 -5.58
C ALA A 215 -8.65 -2.42 -4.52
N PRO A 216 -9.88 -1.92 -4.20
CA PRO A 216 -10.05 -0.86 -3.20
C PRO A 216 -9.52 -1.21 -1.80
N ARG A 217 -9.40 -2.51 -1.50
CA ARG A 217 -8.85 -3.05 -0.25
C ARG A 217 -7.34 -3.26 -0.30
N SER A 218 -6.68 -3.10 -1.45
CA SER A 218 -5.24 -3.23 -1.57
C SER A 218 -4.55 -2.18 -0.71
N PHE A 219 -3.51 -2.61 -0.01
CA PHE A 219 -2.67 -1.73 0.79
C PHE A 219 -2.09 -0.59 -0.06
N PHE A 220 -1.62 -0.90 -1.27
CA PHE A 220 -0.95 0.06 -2.15
C PHE A 220 -1.92 1.09 -2.72
N VAL A 221 -3.18 0.71 -2.96
CA VAL A 221 -4.25 1.65 -3.35
C VAL A 221 -4.60 2.62 -2.22
N GLN A 222 -4.44 2.19 -0.96
CA GLN A 222 -4.81 3.00 0.21
C GLN A 222 -3.65 3.82 0.78
N SER A 223 -2.41 3.54 0.39
CA SER A 223 -1.22 4.09 1.02
C SER A 223 -0.20 4.53 -0.03
N VAL A 224 0.06 5.84 -0.04
CA VAL A 224 1.24 6.41 -0.69
C VAL A 224 2.45 5.96 0.12
N MET A 225 3.34 5.19 -0.50
CA MET A 225 4.52 4.64 0.17
C MET A 225 5.76 4.83 -0.70
N CYS A 226 6.86 5.17 -0.05
CA CYS A 226 8.19 5.12 -0.63
C CYS A 226 9.17 4.70 0.47
N MET A 227 10.00 3.71 0.19
CA MET A 227 11.02 3.20 1.09
C MET A 227 12.37 3.19 0.39
N TRP A 228 13.37 3.73 1.06
CA TRP A 228 14.74 3.79 0.60
C TRP A 228 15.63 3.01 1.56
N THR A 229 16.47 2.13 1.03
CA THR A 229 17.44 1.40 1.84
C THR A 229 18.62 2.29 2.17
N LEU A 230 18.86 2.53 3.45
CA LEU A 230 20.08 3.19 3.89
C LEU A 230 21.22 2.19 3.80
N TYR A 231 22.31 2.58 3.14
CA TYR A 231 23.44 1.72 2.82
C TYR A 231 24.74 2.34 3.34
N ASP A 232 25.58 1.55 4.00
CA ASP A 232 26.93 1.96 4.38
C ASP A 232 27.91 1.49 3.31
N GLU A 233 28.40 2.43 2.51
CA GLU A 233 29.33 2.15 1.40
C GLU A 233 30.64 1.51 1.88
N LYS A 234 31.09 1.80 3.10
CA LYS A 234 32.36 1.24 3.62
C LYS A 234 32.21 -0.19 4.09
N LYS A 235 31.03 -0.55 4.61
CA LYS A 235 30.73 -1.89 5.11
C LYS A 235 29.98 -2.76 4.08
N GLU A 236 29.64 -2.17 2.94
CA GLU A 236 28.86 -2.79 1.87
C GLU A 236 27.61 -3.52 2.39
N THR A 237 26.86 -2.84 3.26
CA THR A 237 25.71 -3.44 3.93
C THR A 237 24.56 -2.46 4.15
N PRO A 238 23.30 -2.91 3.99
CA PRO A 238 22.13 -2.16 4.43
C PRO A 238 22.14 -1.92 5.94
N THR A 239 21.97 -0.66 6.36
CA THR A 239 21.97 -0.24 7.77
C THR A 239 20.60 0.17 8.29
N GLY A 240 19.66 0.45 7.40
CA GLY A 240 18.36 0.98 7.80
C GLY A 240 17.43 1.25 6.64
N LEU A 241 16.33 1.93 6.94
CA LEU A 241 15.33 2.35 5.98
C LEU A 241 14.90 3.79 6.24
N LEU A 242 14.74 4.56 5.18
CA LEU A 242 13.95 5.79 5.17
C LEU A 242 12.57 5.46 4.61
N ILE A 243 11.51 5.79 5.33
CA ILE A 243 10.15 5.34 5.03
C ILE A 243 9.22 6.54 4.99
N LEU A 244 8.73 6.87 3.80
CA LEU A 244 7.55 7.70 3.62
C LEU A 244 6.32 6.80 3.64
N HIS A 245 5.39 7.06 4.55
CA HIS A 245 4.11 6.37 4.58
C HIS A 245 2.99 7.37 4.85
N ARG A 246 2.15 7.56 3.83
CA ARG A 246 1.02 8.49 3.83
C ARG A 246 1.44 9.93 4.13
N GLY A 247 1.43 10.34 5.39
CA GLY A 247 1.58 11.73 5.83
C GLY A 247 2.80 11.96 6.70
N TYR A 248 3.81 11.09 6.66
CA TYR A 248 5.04 11.27 7.41
C TYR A 248 6.22 10.57 6.73
N VAL A 249 7.42 11.02 7.09
CA VAL A 249 8.67 10.31 6.88
C VAL A 249 9.25 9.91 8.24
N LYS A 250 9.71 8.67 8.32
CA LYS A 250 10.45 8.15 9.46
C LYS A 250 11.70 7.44 8.99
N ARG A 251 12.71 7.39 9.85
CA ARG A 251 13.94 6.63 9.65
C ARG A 251 13.99 5.49 10.65
N ARG A 252 14.47 4.34 10.20
CA ARG A 252 14.75 3.18 11.03
C ARG A 252 16.19 2.77 10.83
N ILE A 253 16.97 2.74 11.89
CA ILE A 253 18.34 2.22 11.92
C ILE A 253 18.41 1.30 13.14
N GLY A 254 18.83 0.06 12.95
CA GLY A 254 18.77 -0.88 14.06
C GLY A 254 17.33 -1.17 14.51
N ALA A 255 17.16 -1.28 15.83
CA ALA A 255 15.85 -1.34 16.47
C ALA A 255 15.21 0.05 16.65
N GLU A 256 15.95 1.13 16.40
CA GLU A 256 15.48 2.49 16.64
C GLU A 256 14.67 2.99 15.44
N SER A 257 13.53 3.62 15.74
CA SER A 257 12.72 4.31 14.75
C SER A 257 12.49 5.75 15.18
N GLU A 258 12.85 6.67 14.30
CA GLU A 258 12.78 8.11 14.50
C GLU A 258 11.76 8.70 13.50
N PHE A 259 10.78 9.46 14.00
CA PHE A 259 9.94 10.28 13.14
C PHE A 259 10.70 11.53 12.73
N ILE A 260 10.84 11.76 11.42
CA ILE A 260 11.61 12.89 10.89
C ILE A 260 10.68 14.07 10.61
N GLU A 261 9.60 13.85 9.88
CA GLU A 261 8.71 14.91 9.43
C GLU A 261 7.29 14.39 9.25
N LYS A 262 6.30 15.22 9.55
CA LYS A 262 4.88 14.96 9.31
C LYS A 262 4.34 16.02 8.36
N PHE A 263 3.46 15.60 7.46
CA PHE A 263 2.86 16.42 6.41
C PHE A 263 1.37 16.57 6.68
N GLU A 264 0.88 17.80 6.55
CA GLU A 264 -0.54 18.15 6.67
C GLU A 264 -1.24 18.12 5.31
N ASP A 265 -0.49 18.34 4.23
CA ASP A 265 -1.03 18.42 2.88
C ASP A 265 -0.17 17.69 1.83
N GLU A 266 -0.68 17.71 0.59
CA GLU A 266 -0.02 17.08 -0.56
C GLU A 266 1.27 17.77 -0.96
N GLU A 267 1.33 19.10 -0.87
CA GLU A 267 2.48 19.87 -1.32
C GLU A 267 3.70 19.59 -0.43
N GLN A 268 3.49 19.52 0.87
CA GLN A 268 4.50 19.11 1.85
C GLN A 268 4.99 17.69 1.59
N ARG A 269 4.09 16.75 1.26
CA ARG A 269 4.50 15.39 0.89
C ARG A 269 5.35 15.35 -0.38
N VAL A 270 4.98 16.10 -1.41
CA VAL A 270 5.76 16.17 -2.66
C VAL A 270 7.14 16.77 -2.39
N LYS A 271 7.24 17.84 -1.58
CA LYS A 271 8.53 18.40 -1.15
C LYS A 271 9.35 17.39 -0.35
N ALA A 272 8.72 16.57 0.49
CA ALA A 272 9.39 15.52 1.23
C ALA A 272 9.91 14.38 0.33
N LEU A 273 9.19 13.99 -0.72
CA LEU A 273 9.67 13.03 -1.71
C LEU A 273 10.95 13.52 -2.39
N GLU A 274 10.99 14.79 -2.78
CA GLU A 274 12.17 15.42 -3.36
C GLU A 274 13.33 15.51 -2.36
N LYS A 275 13.07 16.06 -1.17
CA LYS A 275 14.07 16.26 -0.11
C LYS A 275 14.72 14.96 0.39
N TYR A 276 13.93 13.92 0.61
CA TYR A 276 14.37 12.71 1.30
C TYR A 276 14.67 11.53 0.37
N PHE A 277 14.03 11.48 -0.80
CA PHE A 277 14.15 10.36 -1.73
C PHE A 277 14.71 10.79 -3.10
N GLY A 278 14.97 12.09 -3.31
CA GLY A 278 15.41 12.62 -4.61
C GLY A 278 14.35 12.46 -5.71
N ILE A 279 13.09 12.18 -5.36
CA ILE A 279 12.03 11.92 -6.32
C ILE A 279 11.32 13.23 -6.65
N VAL A 280 11.65 13.78 -7.82
CA VAL A 280 10.99 14.97 -8.37
C VAL A 280 9.83 14.54 -9.25
N LEU A 281 8.60 14.86 -8.82
CA LEU A 281 7.40 14.60 -9.61
C LEU A 281 7.13 15.75 -10.59
N THR A 282 6.74 15.42 -11.82
CA THR A 282 6.36 16.43 -12.84
C THR A 282 5.06 17.15 -12.46
N PRO A 283 4.75 18.31 -13.06
CA PRO A 283 3.46 18.97 -12.85
C PRO A 283 2.26 18.09 -13.18
N GLU A 284 2.35 17.28 -14.24
CA GLU A 284 1.32 16.29 -14.59
C GLU A 284 1.15 15.24 -13.49
N GLU A 285 2.26 14.70 -12.97
CA GLU A 285 2.21 13.69 -11.92
C GLU A 285 1.63 14.23 -10.61
N ARG A 286 2.02 15.45 -10.23
CA ARG A 286 1.45 16.16 -9.07
C ARG A 286 -0.05 16.38 -9.23
N ASN A 287 -0.53 16.63 -10.45
CA ASN A 287 -1.95 16.73 -10.74
C ASN A 287 -2.65 15.37 -10.64
N GLY A 288 -1.94 14.28 -10.93
CA GLY A 288 -2.45 12.91 -10.85
C GLY A 288 -3.10 12.58 -9.51
N ILE A 289 -2.60 13.07 -8.38
CA ILE A 289 -3.16 12.74 -7.06
C ILE A 289 -4.33 13.65 -6.62
N ARG A 290 -4.58 14.75 -7.34
CA ARG A 290 -5.57 15.76 -6.93
C ARG A 290 -6.95 15.17 -6.77
N GLY A 291 -7.60 15.53 -5.66
CA GLY A 291 -8.91 15.04 -5.28
C GLY A 291 -8.89 13.67 -4.59
N LEU A 292 -7.80 12.89 -4.59
CA LEU A 292 -7.78 11.54 -3.98
C LEU A 292 -7.19 11.45 -2.59
N ALA A 293 -6.54 12.52 -2.13
CA ALA A 293 -6.12 12.64 -0.74
C ALA A 293 -7.33 12.41 0.19
N LYS A 294 -7.09 11.69 1.30
CA LYS A 294 -8.12 11.33 2.28
C LYS A 294 -8.84 12.61 2.71
N ILE A 295 -10.13 12.70 2.39
CA ILE A 295 -11.01 13.71 3.00
C ILE A 295 -10.80 13.64 4.52
N GLN A 296 -10.51 14.77 5.12
CA GLN A 296 -10.42 14.85 6.57
C GLN A 296 -11.82 14.57 7.11
N VAL A 297 -11.91 13.59 8.01
CA VAL A 297 -13.15 13.30 8.74
C VAL A 297 -12.90 13.64 10.19
N THR A 298 -13.94 14.16 10.85
CA THR A 298 -13.85 14.44 12.29
C THR A 298 -13.61 13.13 13.03
N PRO A 299 -12.54 13.00 13.83
CA PRO A 299 -12.27 11.80 14.60
C PRO A 299 -13.46 11.41 15.47
N LEU A 300 -13.73 10.12 15.65
CA LEU A 300 -14.88 9.65 16.43
C LEU A 300 -14.92 10.22 17.86
N ALA A 301 -13.76 10.36 18.51
CA ALA A 301 -13.65 10.95 19.85
C ALA A 301 -14.07 12.43 19.92
N SER A 302 -14.04 13.13 18.78
CA SER A 302 -14.41 14.53 18.64
C SER A 302 -15.72 14.72 17.87
N LEU A 303 -16.32 13.62 17.40
CA LEU A 303 -17.51 13.65 16.56
C LEU A 303 -18.74 13.83 17.43
N HIS A 304 -19.43 14.95 17.25
CA HIS A 304 -20.68 15.19 17.92
C HIS A 304 -21.83 14.47 17.21
N VAL A 305 -22.52 13.57 17.92
CA VAL A 305 -23.61 12.77 17.37
C VAL A 305 -24.88 13.01 18.18
N ASP A 306 -25.89 13.61 17.56
CA ASP A 306 -27.22 13.65 18.17
C ASP A 306 -27.95 12.34 17.92
N ARG A 307 -28.77 11.93 18.90
CA ARG A 307 -29.60 10.74 18.84
C ARG A 307 -31.04 11.10 19.15
N HIS A 308 -31.94 10.83 18.21
CA HIS A 308 -33.37 11.09 18.36
C HIS A 308 -34.20 9.83 18.12
N HIS A 309 -35.05 9.48 19.09
CA HIS A 309 -36.14 8.53 18.87
C HIS A 309 -37.38 9.30 18.47
N ILE A 310 -37.96 8.96 17.33
CA ILE A 310 -39.12 9.66 16.79
C ILE A 310 -40.36 8.83 17.14
N PRO A 311 -41.26 9.32 18.00
CA PRO A 311 -42.49 8.61 18.33
C PRO A 311 -43.30 8.30 17.08
N SER A 312 -44.03 7.18 17.07
CA SER A 312 -45.05 6.94 16.05
C SER A 312 -46.09 8.08 16.06
N HIS A 313 -46.61 8.43 14.89
CA HIS A 313 -47.64 9.45 14.76
C HIS A 313 -48.78 8.94 13.86
N ALA A 314 -50.00 8.94 14.39
CA ALA A 314 -51.16 8.32 13.73
C ALA A 314 -50.84 6.86 13.31
N ARG A 315 -51.04 6.52 12.03
CA ARG A 315 -50.71 5.20 11.45
C ARG A 315 -49.32 5.13 10.81
N LEU A 316 -48.47 6.14 11.00
CA LEU A 316 -47.12 6.18 10.44
C LEU A 316 -46.11 5.57 11.43
N PRO A 317 -45.45 4.45 11.08
CA PRO A 317 -44.38 3.90 11.90
C PRO A 317 -43.14 4.81 11.82
N ASN A 318 -42.60 5.20 12.97
CA ASN A 318 -41.32 5.93 13.11
C ASN A 318 -40.32 5.08 13.92
N SER A 319 -39.40 5.70 14.67
CA SER A 319 -38.40 5.05 15.53
C SER A 319 -38.69 5.23 17.04
N PRO A 320 -39.85 4.82 17.56
CA PRO A 320 -40.17 5.01 18.96
C PRO A 320 -39.16 4.25 19.84
N ALA A 321 -38.79 4.85 20.97
CA ALA A 321 -38.08 4.14 22.02
C ALA A 321 -39.07 3.15 22.65
N THR A 322 -39.06 1.88 22.24
CA THR A 322 -40.09 0.94 22.72
C THR A 322 -39.82 0.47 24.14
N GLY A 323 -40.84 0.53 24.98
CA GLY A 323 -41.03 -0.33 26.17
C GLY A 323 -41.74 -1.65 25.86
N GLY A 324 -41.72 -2.12 24.60
CA GLY A 324 -42.42 -3.33 24.17
C GLY A 324 -41.82 -3.94 22.90
N GLY A 325 -40.79 -4.78 23.08
CA GLY A 325 -40.41 -5.86 22.15
C GLY A 325 -39.70 -5.55 20.82
N GLY A 326 -39.74 -4.33 20.28
CA GLY A 326 -39.14 -4.02 18.96
C GLY A 326 -38.06 -2.94 19.01
N ILE A 327 -36.78 -3.28 18.74
CA ILE A 327 -35.65 -2.32 18.78
C ILE A 327 -35.78 -1.27 17.66
N GLY A 328 -36.47 -0.17 17.92
CA GLY A 328 -36.49 1.00 17.03
C GLY A 328 -35.12 1.68 17.01
N LYS A 329 -34.38 1.59 15.90
CA LYS A 329 -33.10 2.28 15.74
C LYS A 329 -33.32 3.81 15.72
N PRO A 330 -32.59 4.60 16.52
CA PRO A 330 -32.76 6.04 16.54
C PRO A 330 -32.25 6.69 15.24
N LEU A 331 -32.76 7.89 14.95
CA LEU A 331 -32.11 8.81 14.02
C LEU A 331 -30.78 9.26 14.65
N LEU A 332 -29.70 9.15 13.88
CA LEU A 332 -28.38 9.67 14.26
C LEU A 332 -28.03 10.85 13.36
N ILE A 333 -27.64 11.98 13.96
CA ILE A 333 -27.17 13.16 13.24
C ILE A 333 -25.70 13.39 13.61
N TYR A 334 -24.81 13.12 12.66
CA TYR A 334 -23.37 13.35 12.81
C TYR A 334 -23.05 14.81 12.46
N ARG A 335 -22.84 15.65 13.45
CA ARG A 335 -22.52 17.08 13.23
C ARG A 335 -21.06 17.25 12.86
N ALA A 336 -20.80 18.10 11.86
CA ALA A 336 -19.46 18.39 11.36
C ALA A 336 -18.65 17.12 11.06
N ALA A 337 -19.28 16.05 10.57
CA ALA A 337 -18.60 14.80 10.22
C ALA A 337 -17.50 15.00 9.17
N PHE A 338 -17.71 16.00 8.31
CA PHE A 338 -16.75 16.52 7.36
C PHE A 338 -16.54 18.01 7.66
N PRO A 339 -15.35 18.44 8.13
CA PRO A 339 -15.10 19.83 8.45
C PRO A 339 -15.14 20.70 7.19
N SER A 340 -15.89 21.81 7.23
CA SER A 340 -15.86 22.87 6.22
C SER A 340 -14.69 23.82 6.48
N LEU A 341 -14.06 24.34 5.42
CA LEU A 341 -13.07 25.43 5.53
C LEU A 341 -13.64 26.57 6.38
N GLY A 342 -13.06 26.81 7.55
CA GLY A 342 -13.32 28.03 8.32
C GLY A 342 -12.55 29.18 7.69
N THR A 343 -13.21 30.31 7.49
CA THR A 343 -12.58 31.61 7.25
C THR A 343 -11.77 32.00 8.48
N THR A 344 -10.53 31.52 8.57
CA THR A 344 -9.49 32.12 9.43
C THR A 344 -8.49 32.81 8.52
N THR A 345 -8.38 34.11 8.76
CA THR A 345 -7.53 35.09 8.09
C THR A 345 -6.06 34.68 8.13
N THR A 346 -5.35 34.96 7.03
CA THR A 346 -3.88 35.00 6.88
C THR A 346 -3.12 33.69 7.14
N THR A 347 -3.10 32.80 6.14
CA THR A 347 -1.89 32.32 5.42
C THR A 347 -2.35 31.26 4.41
N THR A 348 -1.82 31.32 3.19
CA THR A 348 -2.22 30.55 2.01
C THR A 348 -2.04 29.03 2.21
N THR A 349 -3.08 28.34 2.67
CA THR A 349 -3.18 26.87 2.62
C THR A 349 -4.62 26.51 2.24
N ALA A 350 -4.87 26.34 0.94
CA ALA A 350 -6.17 25.89 0.44
C ALA A 350 -6.28 24.37 0.68
N VAL A 351 -6.63 23.97 1.90
CA VAL A 351 -7.06 22.59 2.18
C VAL A 351 -8.42 22.41 1.53
N ALA A 352 -8.53 21.51 0.55
CA ALA A 352 -9.78 21.30 -0.19
C ALA A 352 -10.92 20.93 0.78
N ALA A 353 -11.95 21.78 0.85
CA ALA A 353 -13.17 21.46 1.58
C ALA A 353 -13.74 20.12 1.08
N ALA A 354 -14.41 19.40 1.98
CA ALA A 354 -15.16 18.19 1.67
C ALA A 354 -16.29 18.46 0.68
N ASP A 355 -15.99 18.50 -0.62
CA ASP A 355 -17.01 18.62 -1.65
C ASP A 355 -17.86 17.34 -1.76
N ALA A 356 -19.02 17.43 -2.41
CA ALA A 356 -19.93 16.29 -2.57
C ALA A 356 -19.23 15.07 -3.20
N ASN A 357 -18.30 15.29 -4.12
CA ASN A 357 -17.54 14.23 -4.79
C ASN A 357 -16.59 13.50 -3.81
N ALA A 358 -15.94 14.23 -2.91
CA ALA A 358 -15.07 13.68 -1.89
C ALA A 358 -15.85 12.89 -0.84
N ILE A 359 -17.04 13.38 -0.45
CA ILE A 359 -17.94 12.67 0.47
C ILE A 359 -18.45 11.38 -0.17
N GLU A 360 -18.96 11.41 -1.41
CA GLU A 360 -19.42 10.20 -2.09
C GLU A 360 -18.32 9.14 -2.22
N ARG A 361 -17.11 9.54 -2.62
CA ARG A 361 -15.97 8.62 -2.72
C ARG A 361 -15.58 8.07 -1.36
N HIS A 362 -15.65 8.88 -0.30
CA HIS A 362 -15.45 8.40 1.07
C HIS A 362 -16.47 7.33 1.44
N LEU A 363 -17.76 7.59 1.21
CA LEU A 363 -18.84 6.65 1.53
C LEU A 363 -18.71 5.34 0.75
N LYS A 364 -18.45 5.41 -0.56
CA LYS A 364 -18.17 4.24 -1.41
C LYS A 364 -16.98 3.43 -0.89
N ARG A 365 -15.90 4.11 -0.47
CA ARG A 365 -14.71 3.47 0.10
C ARG A 365 -14.97 2.78 1.43
N VAL A 366 -15.79 3.38 2.31
CA VAL A 366 -16.18 2.76 3.59
C VAL A 366 -17.03 1.50 3.35
N GLY A 367 -17.80 1.47 2.26
CA GLY A 367 -18.49 0.26 1.80
C GLY A 367 -19.73 -0.13 2.63
N VAL A 368 -20.18 0.76 3.52
CA VAL A 368 -21.38 0.56 4.36
C VAL A 368 -22.63 1.13 3.68
N VAL A 369 -22.46 2.08 2.76
CA VAL A 369 -23.55 2.70 1.98
C VAL A 369 -23.10 2.89 0.54
N ALA A 370 -23.97 2.54 -0.40
CA ALA A 370 -23.78 2.80 -1.83
C ALA A 370 -24.60 4.04 -2.22
N PRO A 371 -23.97 5.18 -2.56
CA PRO A 371 -24.71 6.38 -2.98
C PRO A 371 -25.60 6.08 -4.18
N GLN A 372 -26.92 6.28 -4.03
CA GLN A 372 -27.91 5.98 -5.07
C GLN A 372 -28.24 7.19 -5.96
N TRP A 373 -28.16 8.41 -5.43
CA TRP A 373 -28.52 9.63 -6.16
C TRP A 373 -27.78 10.88 -5.64
N ARG A 374 -27.56 11.86 -6.54
CA ARG A 374 -27.09 13.22 -6.22
C ARG A 374 -28.05 14.24 -6.83
N TYR A 375 -28.74 14.99 -5.98
CA TYR A 375 -29.63 16.08 -6.39
C TYR A 375 -29.37 17.33 -5.53
N GLY A 376 -29.75 18.50 -6.04
CA GLY A 376 -29.98 19.66 -5.18
C GLY A 376 -31.21 19.41 -4.31
N MET A 377 -31.22 19.96 -3.09
CA MET A 377 -32.41 19.91 -2.23
C MET A 377 -33.57 20.63 -2.95
N TYR A 378 -34.69 19.93 -3.16
CA TYR A 378 -35.89 20.53 -3.74
C TYR A 378 -36.43 21.65 -2.83
N ALA A 379 -36.95 22.72 -3.41
CA ALA A 379 -37.64 23.79 -2.67
C ALA A 379 -39.00 23.34 -2.10
N THR A 380 -39.49 22.17 -2.51
CA THR A 380 -40.77 21.58 -2.10
C THR A 380 -40.56 20.37 -1.18
N THR A 381 -41.53 20.14 -0.29
CA THR A 381 -41.54 18.95 0.58
C THR A 381 -41.70 17.67 -0.25
N HIS A 382 -40.85 16.68 -0.01
CA HIS A 382 -40.97 15.33 -0.57
C HIS A 382 -40.80 14.28 0.54
N PHE A 383 -41.33 13.08 0.32
CA PHE A 383 -41.27 11.98 1.28
C PHE A 383 -40.16 11.00 0.88
N HIS A 384 -39.43 10.49 1.88
CA HIS A 384 -38.38 9.49 1.71
C HIS A 384 -38.92 8.08 1.97
N SER A 385 -38.19 7.05 1.52
CA SER A 385 -38.64 5.65 1.54
C SER A 385 -38.74 5.07 2.96
N THR A 386 -39.32 3.88 3.09
CA THR A 386 -39.40 3.12 4.35
C THR A 386 -38.13 2.30 4.65
N THR A 387 -36.99 2.62 4.02
CA THR A 387 -35.72 1.88 4.18
C THR A 387 -34.68 2.68 4.98
N HIS A 388 -33.57 2.04 5.36
CA HIS A 388 -32.47 2.74 6.05
C HIS A 388 -31.73 3.61 5.03
N GLU A 389 -31.74 4.93 5.23
CA GLU A 389 -31.09 5.89 4.34
C GLU A 389 -29.97 6.65 5.07
N VAL A 390 -28.97 7.10 4.31
CA VAL A 390 -27.95 8.06 4.76
C VAL A 390 -28.05 9.29 3.88
N LEU A 391 -28.31 10.44 4.50
CA LEU A 391 -28.30 11.74 3.84
C LEU A 391 -27.03 12.50 4.25
N CYS A 392 -26.30 13.02 3.26
CA CYS A 392 -25.15 13.90 3.48
C CYS A 392 -25.42 15.28 2.86
N VAL A 393 -25.29 16.33 3.67
CA VAL A 393 -25.41 17.72 3.20
C VAL A 393 -24.00 18.30 3.09
N SER A 394 -23.49 18.45 1.86
CA SER A 394 -22.12 18.94 1.61
C SER A 394 -22.00 20.46 1.58
N ALA A 395 -23.10 21.17 1.29
CA ALA A 395 -23.16 22.62 1.24
C ALA A 395 -24.61 23.10 1.41
N GLY A 396 -24.80 24.32 1.93
CA GLY A 396 -26.11 24.89 2.19
C GLY A 396 -26.75 24.37 3.48
N GLY A 397 -28.08 24.47 3.56
CA GLY A 397 -28.86 23.99 4.70
C GLY A 397 -30.09 23.24 4.24
N ALA A 398 -30.46 22.20 4.98
CA ALA A 398 -31.69 21.44 4.80
C ALA A 398 -32.51 21.50 6.09
N ARG A 399 -33.83 21.65 5.96
CA ARG A 399 -34.75 21.46 7.08
C ARG A 399 -35.38 20.09 6.96
N LEU A 400 -35.00 19.18 7.84
CA LEU A 400 -35.58 17.84 7.91
C LEU A 400 -36.82 17.91 8.82
N LEU A 401 -37.91 17.30 8.36
CA LEU A 401 -39.16 17.23 9.12
C LEU A 401 -39.51 15.76 9.32
N PHE A 402 -39.44 15.32 10.57
CA PHE A 402 -39.75 13.94 10.95
C PHE A 402 -41.16 13.87 11.58
N GLY A 403 -41.96 12.86 11.21
CA GLY A 403 -43.27 12.59 11.81
C GLY A 403 -44.51 13.01 10.99
N GLY A 404 -44.35 13.60 9.81
CA GLY A 404 -45.45 13.99 8.91
C GLY A 404 -45.97 15.43 9.10
N ARG A 405 -46.83 15.91 8.19
CA ARG A 405 -47.45 17.24 8.30
C ARG A 405 -48.51 17.22 9.42
N GLY A 406 -48.23 17.87 10.54
CA GLY A 406 -49.21 18.08 11.63
C GLY A 406 -48.80 17.61 13.02
N THR A 407 -47.63 16.97 13.17
CA THR A 407 -47.15 16.43 14.45
C THR A 407 -46.90 17.56 15.48
N PRO A 408 -47.50 17.51 16.68
CA PRO A 408 -47.12 18.37 17.81
C PRO A 408 -45.68 18.05 18.25
N GLY A 409 -44.84 19.06 18.47
CA GLY A 409 -43.43 18.86 18.85
C GLY A 409 -42.48 18.56 17.69
N ARG A 410 -42.60 19.30 16.57
CA ARG A 410 -41.71 19.16 15.41
C ARG A 410 -40.24 19.29 15.83
N TRP A 411 -39.47 18.24 15.65
CA TRP A 411 -38.01 18.28 15.74
C TRP A 411 -37.47 18.99 14.49
N ARG A 412 -36.67 20.05 14.68
CA ARG A 412 -36.04 20.83 13.61
C ARG A 412 -34.55 20.56 13.53
#